data_AF-A0A0G1WRY9-F1
#
_entry.id   AF-A0A0G1WRY9-F1
#
_cell.length_a   1.000
_cell.length_b   1.000
_cell.length_c   1.000
_cell.angle_alpha   90.00
_cell.angle_beta   90.00
_cell.angle_gamma   90.00
#
_symmetry.space_group_name_H-M   'P 1'
#
loop_
_entity.id
_entity.type
_entity.pdbx_description
1 polymer ?
#
loop_
_entity_poly.entity_id
_entity_poly.type
_entity_poly.pdbx_seq_one_letter_code
_entity_poly.pdbx_strand_id
1 'polypeptide(L)'
;MTRQVYSDRWFAWTIAIIFIGAVEQYSIELDATYGGATAEVLTSAESQIPTDRITLRGSYSRFYKFPKQFFNESSVPTDQILKVTDAQYLSLRSMHNGLAPYTFTRIEYDKPVYGATTPTGIKVGDAAFPKLNGSHPRWEVMAHEGGHNFFGGTSSFYSTLATPYPFLQESFAVLSAFYTYHTIVQNQAQYGLTDTTIKSLRYDFKNGRAYQKQQYNLYISNGSRFDIKDVLTSQALDYKMIMLGEQYGWKKYKKFTKAFDSNIEPNFTFHKDGVSDIEQSTYVVAALGVAFGRDFRKDFKELNFPVDGTLYADVFQKIILYINR
;
A
#
# COMPACT_ATOMS: atom_id res chain seq x y z
N MET A 1 -1.97 49.41 -15.93
CA MET A 1 -1.65 48.61 -14.73
C MET A 1 -1.82 47.16 -15.10
N THR A 2 -0.82 46.32 -14.85
CA THR A 2 -0.83 44.88 -15.14
C THR A 2 -0.25 44.15 -13.93
N ARG A 3 -0.92 43.07 -13.50
CA ARG A 3 -0.43 42.22 -12.41
C ARG A 3 -0.71 40.77 -12.75
N GLN A 4 0.35 40.04 -13.11
CA GLN A 4 0.28 38.59 -13.21
C GLN A 4 0.03 38.00 -11.82
N VAL A 5 -0.68 36.87 -11.78
CA VAL A 5 -0.74 36.00 -10.61
C VAL A 5 -0.01 34.72 -11.01
N TYR A 6 1.13 34.46 -10.37
CA TYR A 6 1.80 33.16 -10.47
C TYR A 6 1.24 32.22 -9.38
N SER A 7 1.18 30.93 -9.70
CA SER A 7 0.56 29.91 -8.86
C SER A 7 1.61 29.02 -8.21
N ASP A 8 1.96 29.33 -6.96
CA ASP A 8 2.81 28.47 -6.14
C ASP A 8 1.95 27.58 -5.20
N ARG A 9 2.07 26.26 -5.38
CA ARG A 9 1.57 25.26 -4.42
C ARG A 9 2.65 24.21 -4.15
N TRP A 10 3.57 24.57 -3.28
CA TRP A 10 4.44 23.62 -2.58
C TRP A 10 4.21 23.78 -1.09
N PHE A 11 3.85 22.69 -0.40
CA PHE A 11 3.91 22.63 1.06
C PHE A 11 4.99 21.62 1.45
N ALA A 12 5.97 22.12 2.21
CA ALA A 12 7.15 21.38 2.63
C ALA A 12 7.18 21.20 4.15
N TRP A 13 7.88 20.17 4.60
CA TRP A 13 8.47 20.13 5.93
C TRP A 13 9.92 19.64 5.84
N THR A 14 10.85 20.43 6.37
CA THR A 14 12.27 20.10 6.47
C THR A 14 12.88 20.88 7.63
N ILE A 15 13.75 20.21 8.41
CA ILE A 15 14.64 20.83 9.41
C ILE A 15 16.03 20.22 9.17
N ALA A 16 17.11 21.00 9.29
CA ALA A 16 18.45 20.69 8.72
C ALA A 16 19.63 21.19 9.58
N ILE A 17 20.85 21.30 9.00
CA ILE A 17 22.19 21.68 9.57
C ILE A 17 22.98 20.47 10.14
N ILE A 18 24.32 20.27 10.06
CA ILE A 18 25.50 20.56 9.16
C ILE A 18 26.78 20.30 10.01
N PHE A 19 27.95 19.77 9.62
CA PHE A 19 28.50 18.92 8.53
C PHE A 19 29.65 18.08 9.21
N ILE A 20 30.93 17.81 8.82
CA ILE A 20 31.87 17.98 7.68
C ILE A 20 32.99 16.88 7.84
N GLY A 21 33.77 16.50 6.81
CA GLY A 21 35.15 16.01 7.02
C GLY A 21 35.78 14.98 6.04
N ALA A 22 36.77 15.44 5.25
CA ALA A 22 37.92 14.74 4.61
C ALA A 22 37.75 13.43 3.77
N VAL A 23 38.73 13.17 2.89
CA VAL A 23 38.80 12.01 1.99
C VAL A 23 40.24 11.46 1.94
N GLU A 24 40.40 10.14 2.02
CA GLU A 24 41.59 9.43 1.55
C GLU A 24 41.16 8.27 0.62
N GLN A 25 41.95 7.98 -0.41
CA GLN A 25 41.72 6.88 -1.34
C GLN A 25 42.61 5.69 -1.01
N TYR A 26 42.01 4.52 -0.81
CA TYR A 26 42.72 3.23 -0.84
C TYR A 26 41.96 2.25 -1.73
N SER A 27 42.65 1.73 -2.74
CA SER A 27 42.18 0.65 -3.61
C SER A 27 42.56 -0.70 -3.02
N ILE A 28 41.60 -1.61 -2.90
CA ILE A 28 41.85 -3.03 -2.63
C ILE A 28 41.09 -3.82 -3.70
N GLU A 29 41.78 -4.76 -4.34
CA GLU A 29 41.22 -5.57 -5.42
C GLU A 29 40.23 -6.61 -4.89
N LEU A 30 39.27 -7.00 -5.74
CA LEU A 30 38.19 -7.93 -5.43
C LEU A 30 38.37 -9.17 -6.30
N ASP A 31 38.30 -10.36 -5.72
CA ASP A 31 38.21 -11.61 -6.47
C ASP A 31 37.40 -12.69 -5.72
N ALA A 32 37.05 -13.76 -6.43
CA ALA A 32 36.16 -14.88 -6.08
C ALA A 32 34.64 -14.65 -6.29
N THR A 33 34.18 -14.98 -7.51
CA THR A 33 32.76 -15.11 -7.89
C THR A 33 32.09 -16.36 -7.30
N TYR A 34 30.81 -16.27 -6.90
CA TYR A 34 29.84 -17.40 -7.02
C TYR A 34 28.38 -16.91 -7.00
N GLY A 35 27.54 -17.50 -7.88
CA GLY A 35 26.12 -17.73 -7.54
C GLY A 35 25.08 -16.61 -7.70
N GLY A 36 24.96 -15.99 -8.87
CA GLY A 36 23.66 -15.50 -9.38
C GLY A 36 23.02 -14.24 -8.75
N ALA A 37 23.62 -13.62 -7.73
CA ALA A 37 23.23 -12.30 -7.24
C ALA A 37 24.24 -11.24 -7.68
N THR A 38 23.86 -10.33 -8.59
CA THR A 38 24.71 -9.22 -9.03
C THR A 38 24.76 -8.13 -7.96
N ALA A 39 25.74 -8.25 -7.06
CA ALA A 39 26.16 -7.16 -6.19
C ALA A 39 26.85 -6.06 -7.02
N GLU A 40 26.06 -5.14 -7.59
CA GLU A 40 26.58 -3.90 -8.17
C GLU A 40 27.35 -3.13 -7.09
N VAL A 41 28.67 -2.99 -7.27
CA VAL A 41 29.53 -2.19 -6.41
C VAL A 41 29.15 -0.72 -6.59
N LEU A 42 28.57 -0.13 -5.56
CA LEU A 42 28.06 1.25 -5.59
C LEU A 42 29.24 2.23 -5.54
N THR A 43 29.29 3.12 -6.53
CA THR A 43 30.45 3.99 -6.79
C THR A 43 30.70 4.99 -5.65
N SER A 44 31.70 4.69 -4.81
CA SER A 44 32.53 5.60 -4.00
C SER A 44 31.87 6.69 -3.13
N ALA A 45 30.55 6.74 -3.01
CA ALA A 45 29.79 7.70 -2.20
C ALA A 45 29.07 7.04 -1.00
N GLU A 46 29.33 5.75 -0.74
CA GLU A 46 28.72 4.99 0.36
C GLU A 46 29.73 4.59 1.46
N SER A 47 30.88 5.27 1.57
CA SER A 47 31.95 4.98 2.54
C SER A 47 31.59 5.17 4.02
N GLN A 48 30.37 5.63 4.34
CA GLN A 48 29.77 5.55 5.67
C GLN A 48 28.40 4.85 5.60
N ILE A 49 28.41 3.55 5.34
CA ILE A 49 27.35 2.65 5.81
C ILE A 49 27.83 2.08 7.16
N PRO A 50 27.18 2.42 8.28
CA PRO A 50 27.42 1.79 9.58
C PRO A 50 27.43 0.26 9.49
N THR A 51 28.34 -0.39 10.21
CA THR A 51 28.61 -1.84 10.05
C THR A 51 27.45 -2.74 10.45
N ASP A 52 26.46 -2.21 11.18
CA ASP A 52 25.18 -2.82 11.51
C ASP A 52 24.14 -2.75 10.37
N ARG A 53 24.41 -2.03 9.27
CA ARG A 53 23.47 -1.83 8.14
C ARG A 53 23.90 -2.56 6.87
N ILE A 54 22.93 -2.82 5.99
CA ILE A 54 23.11 -3.52 4.71
C ILE A 54 22.15 -2.96 3.64
N THR A 55 22.56 -3.05 2.38
CA THR A 55 21.69 -2.80 1.22
C THR A 55 21.47 -4.13 0.51
N LEU A 56 20.21 -4.49 0.24
CA LEU A 56 19.81 -5.76 -0.38
C LEU A 56 18.86 -5.49 -1.54
N ARG A 57 18.97 -6.26 -2.62
CA ARG A 57 18.26 -6.05 -3.89
C ARG A 57 17.55 -7.32 -4.32
N GLY A 58 16.22 -7.25 -4.45
CA GLY A 58 15.41 -8.17 -5.23
C GLY A 58 15.26 -7.68 -6.67
N SER A 59 14.36 -8.30 -7.42
CA SER A 59 14.00 -7.93 -8.79
C SER A 59 13.15 -6.65 -8.82
N TYR A 60 12.32 -6.45 -7.81
CA TYR A 60 11.31 -5.38 -7.73
C TYR A 60 11.25 -4.71 -6.34
N SER A 61 12.21 -5.00 -5.47
CA SER A 61 12.34 -4.41 -4.13
C SER A 61 13.81 -4.16 -3.78
N ARG A 62 14.09 -3.12 -2.99
CA ARG A 62 15.46 -2.81 -2.53
C ARG A 62 15.46 -2.24 -1.12
N PHE A 63 15.89 -3.04 -0.14
CA PHE A 63 16.21 -2.57 1.21
C PHE A 63 17.50 -1.74 1.13
N TYR A 64 17.46 -0.49 1.60
CA TYR A 64 18.55 0.47 1.41
C TYR A 64 19.10 0.98 2.75
N LYS A 65 20.37 0.68 3.04
CA LYS A 65 21.08 1.01 4.30
C LYS A 65 20.27 0.62 5.56
N PHE A 66 19.65 -0.55 5.49
CA PHE A 66 18.70 -1.11 6.45
C PHE A 66 19.42 -1.94 7.53
N PRO A 67 19.03 -1.91 8.81
CA PRO A 67 19.70 -2.68 9.86
C PRO A 67 19.71 -4.19 9.62
N LYS A 68 20.90 -4.81 9.68
CA LYS A 68 21.12 -6.26 9.64
C LYS A 68 20.31 -7.00 10.71
N GLN A 69 20.09 -6.36 11.86
CA GLN A 69 19.27 -6.87 12.96
C GLN A 69 17.86 -7.31 12.51
N PHE A 70 17.22 -6.57 11.59
CA PHE A 70 15.91 -6.93 11.04
C PHE A 70 15.92 -8.31 10.37
N PHE A 71 16.99 -8.63 9.63
CA PHE A 71 17.15 -9.91 8.94
C PHE A 71 17.61 -11.02 9.91
N ASN A 72 18.52 -10.69 10.84
CA ASN A 72 19.06 -11.65 11.80
C ASN A 72 18.03 -12.11 12.85
N GLU A 73 17.03 -11.27 13.18
CA GLU A 73 15.94 -11.61 14.10
C GLU A 73 14.72 -12.26 13.41
N SER A 74 14.82 -12.51 12.10
CA SER A 74 13.75 -13.10 11.28
C SER A 74 13.78 -14.63 11.28
N SER A 75 12.61 -15.26 11.44
CA SER A 75 12.38 -16.68 11.14
C SER A 75 12.31 -16.98 9.63
N VAL A 76 12.28 -15.95 8.79
CA VAL A 76 12.22 -16.03 7.32
C VAL A 76 13.59 -15.62 6.75
N PRO A 77 14.28 -16.51 5.99
CA PRO A 77 15.59 -16.22 5.41
C PRO A 77 15.61 -15.00 4.49
N THR A 78 16.77 -14.33 4.39
CA THR A 78 16.94 -13.07 3.67
C THR A 78 16.51 -13.12 2.19
N ASP A 79 16.76 -14.23 1.48
CA ASP A 79 16.30 -14.39 0.09
C ASP A 79 14.76 -14.47 -0.01
N GLN A 80 14.13 -15.08 0.99
CA GLN A 80 12.68 -15.20 1.10
C GLN A 80 12.04 -13.85 1.43
N ILE A 81 12.70 -13.00 2.24
CA ILE A 81 12.22 -11.64 2.48
C ILE A 81 12.18 -10.84 1.16
N LEU A 82 13.26 -10.87 0.37
CA LEU A 82 13.31 -10.21 -0.94
C LEU A 82 12.25 -10.76 -1.91
N LYS A 83 12.04 -12.08 -1.96
CA LYS A 83 11.01 -12.70 -2.79
C LYS A 83 9.59 -12.30 -2.38
N VAL A 84 9.31 -12.13 -1.07
CA VAL A 84 8.01 -11.65 -0.60
C VAL A 84 7.80 -10.19 -0.99
N THR A 85 8.78 -9.30 -0.80
CA THR A 85 8.64 -7.89 -1.19
C THR A 85 8.56 -7.69 -2.71
N ASP A 86 9.26 -8.50 -3.50
CA ASP A 86 9.08 -8.59 -4.95
C ASP A 86 7.66 -9.06 -5.32
N ALA A 87 7.15 -10.11 -4.65
CA ALA A 87 5.83 -10.66 -4.90
C ALA A 87 4.69 -9.73 -4.45
N GLN A 88 4.90 -8.91 -3.41
CA GLN A 88 4.01 -7.82 -3.01
C GLN A 88 3.91 -6.79 -4.13
N TYR A 89 5.04 -6.24 -4.61
CA TYR A 89 5.05 -5.30 -5.74
C TYR A 89 4.38 -5.88 -6.99
N LEU A 90 4.70 -7.12 -7.36
CA LEU A 90 4.07 -7.79 -8.51
C LEU A 90 2.56 -8.01 -8.31
N SER A 91 2.12 -8.27 -7.08
CA SER A 91 0.69 -8.39 -6.75
C SER A 91 -0.02 -7.04 -6.84
N LEU A 92 0.56 -5.95 -6.33
CA LEU A 92 0.01 -4.60 -6.45
C LEU A 92 -0.06 -4.15 -7.92
N ARG A 93 0.99 -4.36 -8.71
CA ARG A 93 0.98 -4.13 -10.16
C ARG A 93 -0.08 -4.97 -10.88
N SER A 94 -0.27 -6.21 -10.45
CA SER A 94 -1.31 -7.12 -10.95
C SER A 94 -2.72 -6.64 -10.55
N MET A 95 -2.88 -6.00 -9.39
CA MET A 95 -4.12 -5.36 -8.92
C MET A 95 -4.42 -4.09 -9.71
N HIS A 96 -3.42 -3.24 -9.96
CA HIS A 96 -3.50 -2.00 -10.75
C HIS A 96 -3.39 -2.23 -12.27
N ASN A 97 -3.89 -3.39 -12.74
CA ASN A 97 -4.02 -3.75 -14.16
C ASN A 97 -2.75 -3.59 -15.02
N GLY A 98 -1.56 -3.70 -14.40
CA GLY A 98 -0.25 -3.59 -15.06
C GLY A 98 0.49 -2.26 -14.79
N LEU A 99 -0.21 -1.25 -14.28
CA LEU A 99 0.35 0.05 -13.88
C LEU A 99 1.19 -0.09 -12.59
N ALA A 100 2.22 0.74 -12.46
CA ALA A 100 3.03 0.86 -11.24
C ALA A 100 3.56 2.31 -11.10
N PRO A 101 3.69 2.83 -9.87
CA PRO A 101 4.13 4.21 -9.62
C PRO A 101 5.64 4.41 -9.79
N TYR A 102 6.41 3.33 -9.76
CA TYR A 102 7.87 3.27 -9.88
C TYR A 102 8.29 1.87 -10.39
N THR A 103 9.56 1.67 -10.72
CA THR A 103 10.06 0.40 -11.28
C THR A 103 10.32 -0.70 -10.24
N PHE A 104 10.67 -0.33 -9.01
CA PHE A 104 10.87 -1.21 -7.86
C PHE A 104 10.57 -0.46 -6.56
N THR A 105 10.07 -1.14 -5.52
CA THR A 105 9.85 -0.52 -4.20
C THR A 105 11.19 -0.29 -3.50
N ARG A 106 11.56 0.98 -3.28
CA ARG A 106 12.63 1.34 -2.34
C ARG A 106 12.12 1.10 -0.91
N ILE A 107 12.90 0.41 -0.07
CA ILE A 107 12.55 0.13 1.33
C ILE A 107 13.63 0.73 2.22
N GLU A 108 13.31 1.83 2.90
CA GLU A 108 14.21 2.56 3.79
C GLU A 108 13.96 2.22 5.25
N TYR A 109 15.00 2.29 6.07
CA TYR A 109 14.87 2.24 7.53
C TYR A 109 14.80 3.64 8.12
N ASP A 110 13.74 3.92 8.88
CA ASP A 110 13.58 5.17 9.61
C ASP A 110 13.06 4.87 11.03
N LYS A 111 13.96 4.95 12.03
CA LYS A 111 13.74 4.41 13.37
C LYS A 111 12.38 4.73 14.03
N PRO A 112 11.87 5.97 14.03
CA PRO A 112 10.66 6.33 14.77
C PRO A 112 9.35 5.99 14.06
N VAL A 113 9.36 5.57 12.78
CA VAL A 113 8.11 5.24 12.07
C VAL A 113 7.63 3.81 12.39
N TYR A 114 6.35 3.54 12.20
CA TYR A 114 5.83 2.17 12.17
C TYR A 114 5.99 1.61 10.75
N GLY A 115 5.15 2.11 9.84
CA GLY A 115 5.47 2.29 8.43
C GLY A 115 5.38 3.79 8.08
N ALA A 116 5.83 4.16 6.88
CA ALA A 116 5.42 5.40 6.21
C ALA A 116 5.67 5.33 4.69
N THR A 117 4.81 5.98 3.91
CA THR A 117 4.90 6.03 2.45
C THR A 117 5.83 7.17 1.98
N THR A 118 6.58 6.94 0.91
CA THR A 118 7.50 7.91 0.28
C THR A 118 7.28 7.96 -1.24
N PRO A 119 7.79 8.97 -1.98
CA PRO A 119 7.59 9.06 -3.43
C PRO A 119 8.16 7.90 -4.28
N THR A 120 9.02 7.04 -3.73
CA THR A 120 9.69 5.93 -4.48
C THR A 120 9.57 4.56 -3.80
N GLY A 121 8.69 4.44 -2.81
CA GLY A 121 8.52 3.25 -1.97
C GLY A 121 8.26 3.63 -0.53
N ILE A 122 8.77 2.84 0.41
CA ILE A 122 8.29 2.81 1.79
C ILE A 122 9.42 3.00 2.82
N LYS A 123 9.06 3.44 4.02
CA LYS A 123 9.87 3.45 5.24
C LYS A 123 9.33 2.47 6.26
N VAL A 124 10.22 1.84 7.02
CA VAL A 124 9.90 0.87 8.08
C VAL A 124 10.83 1.13 9.27
N GLY A 125 10.30 1.25 10.49
CA GLY A 125 11.08 1.54 11.69
C GLY A 125 11.14 0.39 12.71
N ASP A 126 11.67 0.67 13.91
CA ASP A 126 11.94 -0.36 14.95
C ASP A 126 10.68 -1.13 15.35
N ALA A 127 9.53 -0.45 15.40
CA ALA A 127 8.24 -1.03 15.80
C ALA A 127 7.72 -2.13 14.85
N ALA A 128 8.29 -2.24 13.64
CA ALA A 128 7.95 -3.25 12.65
C ALA A 128 8.97 -4.41 12.54
N PHE A 129 9.96 -4.48 13.44
CA PHE A 129 10.98 -5.54 13.42
C PHE A 129 10.40 -6.93 13.77
N PRO A 130 10.93 -8.04 13.20
CA PRO A 130 10.33 -9.36 13.37
C PRO A 130 10.21 -9.83 14.81
N LYS A 131 11.17 -9.49 15.69
CA LYS A 131 11.11 -9.85 17.12
C LYS A 131 9.86 -9.32 17.83
N LEU A 132 9.29 -8.21 17.38
CA LEU A 132 8.05 -7.60 17.91
C LEU A 132 6.77 -8.23 17.32
N ASN A 133 6.92 -9.38 16.63
CA ASN A 133 5.87 -10.08 15.91
C ASN A 133 6.15 -11.61 15.84
N GLY A 134 6.67 -12.19 16.93
CA GLY A 134 6.95 -13.64 16.98
C GLY A 134 8.08 -14.10 16.04
N SER A 135 9.05 -13.23 15.76
CA SER A 135 10.12 -13.41 14.76
C SER A 135 9.61 -13.47 13.32
N HIS A 136 8.44 -12.90 13.01
CA HIS A 136 7.91 -12.78 11.65
C HIS A 136 7.93 -11.32 11.16
N PRO A 137 8.49 -10.98 9.99
CA PRO A 137 8.41 -9.62 9.46
C PRO A 137 6.97 -9.10 9.35
N ARG A 138 6.76 -7.80 9.53
CA ARG A 138 5.45 -7.13 9.35
C ARG A 138 5.11 -6.99 7.86
N TRP A 139 4.68 -8.09 7.26
CA TRP A 139 4.27 -8.18 5.86
C TRP A 139 3.07 -7.29 5.55
N GLU A 140 2.12 -7.19 6.47
CA GLU A 140 0.94 -6.32 6.34
C GLU A 140 1.37 -4.85 6.18
N VAL A 141 2.26 -4.36 7.05
CA VAL A 141 2.78 -2.98 7.00
C VAL A 141 3.49 -2.70 5.67
N MET A 142 4.42 -3.58 5.25
CA MET A 142 5.15 -3.37 3.99
C MET A 142 4.23 -3.36 2.74
N ALA A 143 3.13 -4.13 2.76
CA ALA A 143 2.16 -4.13 1.67
C ALA A 143 1.11 -3.01 1.76
N HIS A 144 0.81 -2.53 2.97
CA HIS A 144 -0.07 -1.39 3.23
C HIS A 144 0.55 -0.09 2.71
N GLU A 145 1.80 0.21 3.07
CA GLU A 145 2.54 1.36 2.53
C GLU A 145 2.70 1.28 1.00
N GLY A 146 2.96 0.07 0.48
CA GLY A 146 2.92 -0.19 -0.97
C GLY A 146 1.55 0.08 -1.59
N GLY A 147 0.46 -0.15 -0.86
CA GLY A 147 -0.91 0.15 -1.27
C GLY A 147 -1.16 1.65 -1.44
N HIS A 148 -0.74 2.49 -0.49
CA HIS A 148 -0.78 3.95 -0.65
C HIS A 148 0.01 4.38 -1.89
N ASN A 149 1.23 3.85 -2.09
CA ASN A 149 2.04 4.14 -3.26
C ASN A 149 1.34 3.80 -4.57
N PHE A 150 0.73 2.61 -4.68
CA PHE A 150 0.08 2.18 -5.91
C PHE A 150 -1.21 2.94 -6.20
N PHE A 151 -2.07 3.19 -5.21
CA PHE A 151 -3.27 3.98 -5.43
C PHE A 151 -2.98 5.45 -5.73
N GLY A 152 -2.21 6.14 -4.88
CA GLY A 152 -1.87 7.56 -5.09
C GLY A 152 -0.98 7.81 -6.30
N GLY A 153 -0.05 6.91 -6.60
CA GLY A 153 0.92 7.04 -7.69
C GLY A 153 0.52 6.43 -9.03
N THR A 154 -0.63 5.74 -9.13
CA THR A 154 -1.20 5.30 -10.43
C THR A 154 -2.53 5.96 -10.79
N SER A 155 -3.10 6.81 -9.92
CA SER A 155 -4.28 7.60 -10.29
C SER A 155 -4.39 8.97 -9.61
N SER A 156 -4.53 10.01 -10.44
CA SER A 156 -4.92 11.36 -10.01
C SER A 156 -6.33 11.35 -9.43
N PHE A 157 -7.27 10.70 -10.11
CA PHE A 157 -8.68 10.64 -9.74
C PHE A 157 -8.92 9.98 -8.39
N TYR A 158 -8.16 8.92 -8.08
CA TYR A 158 -8.16 8.36 -6.72
C TYR A 158 -7.71 9.41 -5.70
N SER A 159 -6.65 10.16 -5.99
CA SER A 159 -6.16 11.22 -5.10
C SER A 159 -7.19 12.34 -4.91
N THR A 160 -7.93 12.71 -5.96
CA THR A 160 -9.08 13.63 -5.90
C THR A 160 -10.22 13.09 -5.03
N LEU A 161 -10.50 11.78 -5.11
CA LEU A 161 -11.52 11.09 -4.30
C LEU A 161 -11.11 10.87 -2.83
N ALA A 162 -9.81 10.68 -2.55
CA ALA A 162 -9.31 10.20 -1.26
C ALA A 162 -8.74 11.29 -0.34
N THR A 163 -8.61 12.53 -0.82
CA THR A 163 -8.10 13.66 -0.02
C THR A 163 -9.24 14.56 0.50
N PRO A 164 -9.05 15.29 1.61
CA PRO A 164 -7.86 15.36 2.48
C PRO A 164 -7.81 14.33 3.61
N TYR A 165 -8.85 13.51 3.78
CA TYR A 165 -9.08 12.71 4.99
C TYR A 165 -8.59 11.25 4.88
N PRO A 166 -8.26 10.56 5.99
CA PRO A 166 -7.65 9.23 5.94
C PRO A 166 -8.56 8.12 5.39
N PHE A 167 -9.89 8.29 5.44
CA PHE A 167 -10.89 7.24 5.19
C PHE A 167 -10.60 6.30 4.00
N LEU A 168 -10.38 6.83 2.77
CA LEU A 168 -10.03 5.97 1.63
C LEU A 168 -8.53 5.63 1.57
N GLN A 169 -7.67 6.47 2.13
CA GLN A 169 -6.22 6.30 2.10
C GLN A 169 -5.82 5.04 2.89
N GLU A 170 -6.28 4.93 4.13
CA GLU A 170 -6.06 3.77 5.01
C GLU A 170 -6.78 2.51 4.46
N SER A 171 -8.07 2.65 4.12
CA SER A 171 -8.90 1.54 3.62
C SER A 171 -8.30 0.86 2.39
N PHE A 172 -7.78 1.65 1.44
CA PHE A 172 -7.28 1.09 0.19
C PHE A 172 -5.85 0.55 0.35
N ALA A 173 -5.08 1.07 1.32
CA ALA A 173 -3.81 0.48 1.75
C ALA A 173 -4.01 -0.89 2.44
N VAL A 174 -4.97 -1.01 3.36
CA VAL A 174 -5.29 -2.31 4.00
C VAL A 174 -5.88 -3.31 3.00
N LEU A 175 -6.79 -2.88 2.11
CA LEU A 175 -7.26 -3.70 0.99
C LEU A 175 -6.09 -4.23 0.15
N SER A 176 -5.16 -3.34 -0.22
CA SER A 176 -3.96 -3.68 -0.99
C SER A 176 -3.12 -4.74 -0.28
N ALA A 177 -2.88 -4.56 1.03
CA ALA A 177 -2.13 -5.51 1.84
C ALA A 177 -2.73 -6.93 1.77
N PHE A 178 -4.03 -7.08 2.07
CA PHE A 178 -4.70 -8.37 2.00
C PHE A 178 -4.78 -8.95 0.58
N TYR A 179 -4.96 -8.11 -0.45
CA TYR A 179 -4.91 -8.56 -1.83
C TYR A 179 -3.53 -9.16 -2.18
N THR A 180 -2.42 -8.54 -1.75
CA THR A 180 -1.09 -9.14 -1.96
C THR A 180 -0.96 -10.47 -1.25
N TYR A 181 -1.35 -10.57 0.03
CA TYR A 181 -1.29 -11.81 0.80
C TYR A 181 -2.04 -12.96 0.13
N HIS A 182 -3.29 -12.74 -0.27
CA HIS A 182 -4.09 -13.78 -0.92
C HIS A 182 -3.54 -14.14 -2.32
N THR A 183 -3.00 -13.18 -3.06
CA THR A 183 -2.33 -13.43 -4.35
C THR A 183 -1.05 -14.25 -4.16
N ILE A 184 -0.24 -13.93 -3.16
CA ILE A 184 1.03 -14.61 -2.84
C ILE A 184 0.77 -16.05 -2.38
N VAL A 185 -0.16 -16.26 -1.45
CA VAL A 185 -0.49 -17.61 -0.95
C VAL A 185 -1.10 -18.50 -2.04
N GLN A 186 -1.88 -17.94 -2.97
CA GLN A 186 -2.41 -18.70 -4.11
C GLN A 186 -1.35 -19.07 -5.16
N ASN A 187 -0.23 -18.34 -5.22
CA ASN A 187 0.81 -18.52 -6.25
C ASN A 187 2.20 -18.78 -5.63
N GLN A 188 2.25 -19.42 -4.45
CA GLN A 188 3.48 -19.71 -3.69
C GLN A 188 4.65 -20.23 -4.55
N ALA A 189 4.37 -21.22 -5.41
CA ALA A 189 5.36 -21.85 -6.27
C ALA A 189 5.89 -20.91 -7.37
N GLN A 190 5.03 -20.06 -7.94
CA GLN A 190 5.41 -19.06 -8.95
C GLN A 190 6.39 -18.02 -8.37
N TYR A 191 6.23 -17.67 -7.10
CA TYR A 191 7.10 -16.73 -6.38
C TYR A 191 8.32 -17.41 -5.71
N GLY A 192 8.50 -18.73 -5.85
CA GLY A 192 9.64 -19.45 -5.28
C GLY A 192 9.72 -19.42 -3.75
N LEU A 193 8.55 -19.39 -3.08
CA LEU A 193 8.43 -19.20 -1.64
C LEU A 193 8.33 -20.53 -0.88
N THR A 194 9.09 -20.66 0.22
CA THR A 194 9.03 -21.83 1.11
C THR A 194 7.77 -21.84 1.99
N ASP A 195 7.41 -23.02 2.47
CA ASP A 195 6.33 -23.18 3.46
C ASP A 195 6.57 -22.38 4.74
N THR A 196 7.82 -22.17 5.17
CA THR A 196 8.16 -21.34 6.33
C THR A 196 7.81 -19.87 6.07
N THR A 197 8.12 -19.37 4.87
CA THR A 197 7.75 -18.02 4.42
C THR A 197 6.23 -17.85 4.36
N ILE A 198 5.52 -18.84 3.81
CA ILE A 198 4.05 -18.82 3.75
C ILE A 198 3.40 -18.97 5.14
N LYS A 199 4.00 -19.71 6.07
CA LYS A 199 3.57 -19.75 7.48
C LYS A 199 3.74 -18.39 8.17
N SER A 200 4.83 -17.68 7.91
CA SER A 200 5.06 -16.32 8.42
C SER A 200 4.05 -15.31 7.86
N LEU A 201 3.77 -15.34 6.55
CA LEU A 201 2.70 -14.55 5.94
C LEU A 201 1.32 -14.86 6.55
N ARG A 202 0.99 -16.15 6.71
CA ARG A 202 -0.27 -16.60 7.35
C ARG A 202 -0.39 -16.19 8.81
N TYR A 203 0.73 -16.05 9.55
CA TYR A 203 0.73 -15.55 10.92
C TYR A 203 0.35 -14.06 10.95
N ASP A 204 1.09 -13.23 10.21
CA ASP A 204 0.93 -11.77 10.25
C ASP A 204 -0.46 -11.35 9.78
N PHE A 205 -0.89 -11.82 8.60
CA PHE A 205 -2.21 -11.50 8.05
C PHE A 205 -3.38 -12.14 8.82
N LYS A 206 -3.19 -13.22 9.59
CA LYS A 206 -4.21 -13.72 10.52
C LYS A 206 -4.42 -12.73 11.68
N ASN A 207 -3.34 -12.13 12.18
CA ASN A 207 -3.39 -11.15 13.26
C ASN A 207 -4.04 -9.85 12.77
N GLY A 208 -3.62 -9.33 11.61
CA GLY A 208 -4.27 -8.18 10.95
C GLY A 208 -5.77 -8.40 10.72
N ARG A 209 -6.16 -9.59 10.22
CA ARG A 209 -7.58 -9.94 9.97
C ARG A 209 -8.41 -10.04 11.27
N ALA A 210 -7.76 -10.34 12.40
CA ALA A 210 -8.40 -10.35 13.71
C ALA A 210 -8.54 -8.93 14.27
N TYR A 211 -7.51 -8.09 14.11
CA TYR A 211 -7.53 -6.66 14.46
C TYR A 211 -8.63 -5.92 13.69
N GLN A 212 -8.68 -6.06 12.36
CA GLN A 212 -9.70 -5.38 11.54
C GLN A 212 -11.13 -5.83 11.89
N LYS A 213 -11.33 -7.11 12.24
CA LYS A 213 -12.61 -7.59 12.79
C LYS A 213 -12.97 -6.91 14.12
N GLN A 214 -11.99 -6.69 14.99
CA GLN A 214 -12.19 -6.01 16.27
C GLN A 214 -12.60 -4.55 16.08
N GLN A 215 -11.96 -3.82 15.16
CA GLN A 215 -12.28 -2.42 14.89
C GLN A 215 -13.64 -2.25 14.20
N TYR A 216 -13.98 -3.12 13.26
CA TYR A 216 -15.33 -3.21 12.68
C TYR A 216 -16.42 -3.45 13.75
N ASN A 217 -16.16 -4.35 14.70
CA ASN A 217 -17.07 -4.59 15.82
C ASN A 217 -17.19 -3.37 16.74
N LEU A 218 -16.09 -2.64 16.97
CA LEU A 218 -16.05 -1.42 17.79
C LEU A 218 -16.83 -0.27 17.13
N TYR A 219 -16.69 -0.08 15.82
CA TYR A 219 -17.51 0.86 15.04
C TYR A 219 -19.01 0.58 15.23
N ILE A 220 -19.42 -0.70 15.13
CA ILE A 220 -20.82 -1.10 15.35
C ILE A 220 -21.27 -0.88 16.80
N SER A 221 -20.46 -1.23 17.81
CA SER A 221 -20.84 -0.99 19.22
C SER A 221 -20.93 0.49 19.56
N ASN A 222 -20.22 1.35 18.82
CA ASN A 222 -20.29 2.81 18.93
C ASN A 222 -21.44 3.41 18.11
N GLY A 223 -22.40 2.59 17.67
CA GLY A 223 -23.61 3.02 16.95
C GLY A 223 -23.43 3.18 15.44
N SER A 224 -22.34 2.67 14.86
CA SER A 224 -21.99 2.82 13.45
C SER A 224 -22.01 4.29 12.99
N ARG A 225 -21.47 5.23 13.79
CA ARG A 225 -21.43 6.65 13.39
C ARG A 225 -20.40 6.84 12.29
N PHE A 226 -20.84 7.09 11.07
CA PHE A 226 -19.96 7.53 9.99
C PHE A 226 -19.38 8.92 10.30
N ASP A 227 -18.06 9.04 10.25
CA ASP A 227 -17.33 10.30 10.25
C ASP A 227 -16.06 10.10 9.40
N ILE A 228 -15.95 10.82 8.27
CA ILE A 228 -14.83 10.70 7.32
C ILE A 228 -13.44 10.96 7.95
N LYS A 229 -13.41 11.59 9.14
CA LYS A 229 -12.19 11.91 9.89
C LYS A 229 -11.83 10.86 10.94
N ASP A 230 -12.76 9.98 11.31
CA ASP A 230 -12.52 8.92 12.27
C ASP A 230 -11.93 7.68 11.58
N VAL A 231 -10.82 7.19 12.12
CA VAL A 231 -10.14 5.97 11.64
C VAL A 231 -11.05 4.73 11.78
N LEU A 232 -11.98 4.71 12.74
CA LEU A 232 -12.96 3.62 12.87
C LEU A 232 -13.89 3.51 11.66
N THR A 233 -14.20 4.63 10.99
CA THR A 233 -14.99 4.64 9.75
C THR A 233 -14.22 3.96 8.61
N SER A 234 -12.89 4.17 8.53
CA SER A 234 -12.04 3.40 7.61
C SER A 234 -12.08 1.92 8.00
N GLN A 235 -11.76 1.60 9.24
CA GLN A 235 -11.59 0.21 9.68
C GLN A 235 -12.88 -0.63 9.54
N ALA A 236 -14.05 0.02 9.54
CA ALA A 236 -15.32 -0.61 9.14
C ALA A 236 -15.36 -0.99 7.64
N LEU A 237 -14.87 -0.13 6.75
CA LEU A 237 -14.69 -0.39 5.32
C LEU A 237 -13.56 -1.41 5.06
N ASP A 238 -12.41 -1.31 5.74
CA ASP A 238 -11.30 -2.28 5.69
C ASP A 238 -11.85 -3.72 5.82
N TYR A 239 -12.57 -3.98 6.92
CA TYR A 239 -13.06 -5.32 7.23
C TYR A 239 -14.17 -5.78 6.28
N LYS A 240 -15.05 -4.87 5.81
CA LYS A 240 -16.03 -5.21 4.77
C LYS A 240 -15.33 -5.61 3.48
N MET A 241 -14.28 -4.92 3.06
CA MET A 241 -13.54 -5.28 1.86
C MET A 241 -12.81 -6.63 2.02
N ILE A 242 -12.25 -6.92 3.21
CA ILE A 242 -11.72 -8.26 3.53
C ILE A 242 -12.81 -9.33 3.37
N MET A 243 -14.00 -9.12 3.94
CA MET A 243 -15.12 -10.05 3.82
C MET A 243 -15.56 -10.28 2.35
N LEU A 244 -15.62 -9.22 1.54
CA LEU A 244 -15.99 -9.33 0.11
C LEU A 244 -14.92 -10.09 -0.70
N GLY A 245 -13.64 -9.86 -0.41
CA GLY A 245 -12.52 -10.60 -1.00
C GLY A 245 -12.54 -12.09 -0.67
N GLU A 246 -12.81 -12.45 0.59
CA GLU A 246 -12.96 -13.83 1.04
C GLU A 246 -14.21 -14.52 0.45
N GLN A 247 -15.37 -13.86 0.48
CA GLN A 247 -16.65 -14.45 0.08
C GLN A 247 -16.83 -14.59 -1.44
N TYR A 248 -16.29 -13.64 -2.22
CA TYR A 248 -16.54 -13.55 -3.67
C TYR A 248 -15.27 -13.58 -4.54
N GLY A 249 -14.10 -13.67 -3.90
CA GLY A 249 -12.81 -13.94 -4.55
C GLY A 249 -11.99 -12.70 -4.89
N TRP A 250 -10.86 -12.54 -4.19
CA TRP A 250 -9.88 -11.46 -4.32
C TRP A 250 -9.57 -10.96 -5.73
N LYS A 251 -9.52 -11.83 -6.74
CA LYS A 251 -9.30 -11.46 -8.16
C LYS A 251 -10.29 -10.40 -8.70
N LYS A 252 -11.45 -10.23 -8.06
CA LYS A 252 -12.44 -9.19 -8.35
C LYS A 252 -11.89 -7.77 -8.16
N TYR A 253 -10.92 -7.57 -7.26
CA TYR A 253 -10.34 -6.25 -6.99
C TYR A 253 -9.57 -5.62 -8.15
N LYS A 254 -9.18 -6.40 -9.17
CA LYS A 254 -8.67 -5.85 -10.45
C LYS A 254 -9.71 -5.01 -11.20
N LYS A 255 -11.00 -5.37 -11.10
CA LYS A 255 -12.10 -4.56 -11.65
C LYS A 255 -12.36 -3.34 -10.75
N PHE A 256 -12.25 -3.50 -9.43
CA PHE A 256 -12.40 -2.39 -8.48
C PHE A 256 -11.38 -1.29 -8.75
N THR A 257 -10.09 -1.60 -8.88
CA THR A 257 -9.04 -0.62 -9.23
C THR A 257 -9.26 0.02 -10.60
N LYS A 258 -9.76 -0.71 -11.61
CA LYS A 258 -10.13 -0.10 -12.91
C LYS A 258 -11.26 0.93 -12.77
N ALA A 259 -12.08 0.89 -11.71
CA ALA A 259 -13.04 1.96 -11.40
C ALA A 259 -12.39 3.26 -10.90
N PHE A 260 -11.10 3.26 -10.56
CA PHE A 260 -10.35 4.44 -10.11
C PHE A 260 -9.28 4.89 -11.13
N ASP A 261 -9.18 4.24 -12.29
CA ASP A 261 -8.28 4.64 -13.39
C ASP A 261 -8.60 6.08 -13.84
N SER A 262 -7.59 6.95 -13.94
CA SER A 262 -7.79 8.40 -14.14
C SER A 262 -8.53 8.75 -15.43
N ASN A 263 -8.53 7.86 -16.43
CA ASN A 263 -9.30 8.03 -17.67
C ASN A 263 -10.84 8.01 -17.45
N ILE A 264 -11.33 7.60 -16.28
CA ILE A 264 -12.76 7.66 -15.93
C ILE A 264 -13.19 9.00 -15.33
N GLU A 265 -12.26 9.81 -14.79
CA GLU A 265 -12.50 11.09 -14.11
C GLU A 265 -13.43 12.06 -14.90
N PRO A 266 -13.27 12.25 -16.23
CA PRO A 266 -14.09 13.19 -17.01
C PRO A 266 -15.59 12.82 -17.12
N ASN A 267 -15.99 11.62 -16.71
CA ASN A 267 -17.40 11.20 -16.72
C ASN A 267 -18.18 11.74 -15.49
N PHE A 268 -17.48 12.33 -14.53
CA PHE A 268 -18.02 12.79 -13.25
C PHE A 268 -17.94 14.31 -13.10
N THR A 269 -18.77 14.87 -12.24
CA THR A 269 -18.85 16.33 -11.99
C THR A 269 -18.57 16.73 -10.55
N PHE A 270 -18.73 15.80 -9.59
CA PHE A 270 -18.53 16.02 -8.15
C PHE A 270 -17.08 16.33 -7.74
N HIS A 271 -16.09 16.08 -8.60
CA HIS A 271 -14.68 16.29 -8.27
C HIS A 271 -14.23 17.77 -8.31
N LYS A 272 -15.09 18.69 -8.78
CA LYS A 272 -14.67 20.04 -9.19
C LYS A 272 -14.46 21.02 -8.04
N ASP A 273 -15.32 20.95 -7.03
CA ASP A 273 -15.32 21.87 -5.86
C ASP A 273 -14.87 21.16 -4.56
N GLY A 274 -14.42 19.90 -4.67
CA GLY A 274 -14.13 18.98 -3.57
C GLY A 274 -15.21 17.90 -3.44
N VAL A 275 -14.80 16.68 -3.10
CA VAL A 275 -15.68 15.51 -3.00
C VAL A 275 -16.28 15.41 -1.60
N SER A 276 -17.61 15.29 -1.49
CA SER A 276 -18.29 15.09 -0.20
C SER A 276 -18.27 13.63 0.27
N ASP A 277 -18.48 13.44 1.58
CA ASP A 277 -18.71 12.15 2.24
C ASP A 277 -19.75 11.27 1.49
N ILE A 278 -20.81 11.90 0.98
CA ILE A 278 -21.89 11.24 0.22
C ILE A 278 -21.34 10.72 -1.12
N GLU A 279 -20.66 11.57 -1.87
CA GLU A 279 -20.16 11.24 -3.20
C GLU A 279 -19.06 10.18 -3.13
N GLN A 280 -18.13 10.33 -2.18
CA GLN A 280 -17.05 9.39 -1.91
C GLN A 280 -17.59 8.01 -1.49
N SER A 281 -18.50 7.96 -0.52
CA SER A 281 -19.13 6.70 -0.07
C SER A 281 -19.95 6.04 -1.18
N THR A 282 -20.72 6.84 -1.93
CA THR A 282 -21.50 6.36 -3.07
C THR A 282 -20.60 5.81 -4.17
N TYR A 283 -19.45 6.45 -4.43
CA TYR A 283 -18.48 5.99 -5.43
C TYR A 283 -17.89 4.64 -5.06
N VAL A 284 -17.42 4.46 -3.83
CA VAL A 284 -16.82 3.19 -3.38
C VAL A 284 -17.84 2.05 -3.42
N VAL A 285 -19.08 2.29 -2.97
CA VAL A 285 -20.12 1.26 -2.97
C VAL A 285 -20.56 0.91 -4.40
N ALA A 286 -20.59 1.86 -5.33
CA ALA A 286 -20.82 1.60 -6.75
C ALA A 286 -19.65 0.84 -7.42
N ALA A 287 -18.40 1.23 -7.12
CA ALA A 287 -17.20 0.56 -7.62
C ALA A 287 -17.11 -0.90 -7.14
N LEU A 288 -17.39 -1.15 -5.85
CA LEU A 288 -17.53 -2.51 -5.31
C LEU A 288 -18.66 -3.26 -6.02
N GLY A 289 -19.82 -2.61 -6.19
CA GLY A 289 -20.98 -3.22 -6.84
C GLY A 289 -20.69 -3.71 -8.26
N VAL A 290 -20.05 -2.89 -9.10
CA VAL A 290 -19.64 -3.28 -10.46
C VAL A 290 -18.52 -4.33 -10.44
N ALA A 291 -17.52 -4.18 -9.57
CA ALA A 291 -16.39 -5.11 -9.50
C ALA A 291 -16.84 -6.54 -9.15
N PHE A 292 -17.74 -6.67 -8.16
CA PHE A 292 -18.25 -7.96 -7.70
C PHE A 292 -19.45 -8.47 -8.51
N GLY A 293 -20.27 -7.58 -9.09
CA GLY A 293 -21.51 -7.89 -9.81
C GLY A 293 -22.71 -8.04 -8.87
N ARG A 294 -22.82 -7.15 -7.87
CA ARG A 294 -23.83 -7.18 -6.80
C ARG A 294 -24.24 -5.75 -6.41
N ASP A 295 -25.35 -5.60 -5.70
CA ASP A 295 -25.74 -4.35 -5.05
C ASP A 295 -25.44 -4.46 -3.55
N PHE A 296 -24.54 -3.61 -3.04
CA PHE A 296 -24.16 -3.55 -1.63
C PHE A 296 -24.75 -2.33 -0.89
N ARG A 297 -25.63 -1.55 -1.53
CA ARG A 297 -26.20 -0.33 -0.91
C ARG A 297 -26.90 -0.60 0.42
N LYS A 298 -27.52 -1.79 0.58
CA LYS A 298 -28.12 -2.20 1.84
C LYS A 298 -27.04 -2.39 2.92
N ASP A 299 -26.08 -3.27 2.67
CA ASP A 299 -25.01 -3.65 3.60
C ASP A 299 -24.20 -2.46 4.13
N PHE A 300 -24.02 -1.42 3.30
CA PHE A 300 -23.33 -0.18 3.68
C PHE A 300 -24.25 0.83 4.38
N LYS A 301 -25.55 0.89 4.04
CA LYS A 301 -26.54 1.69 4.80
C LYS A 301 -26.80 1.12 6.20
N GLU A 302 -26.69 -0.19 6.40
CA GLU A 302 -26.71 -0.83 7.72
C GLU A 302 -25.46 -0.48 8.57
N LEU A 303 -24.42 0.09 7.96
CA LEU A 303 -23.26 0.72 8.63
C LEU A 303 -23.37 2.26 8.68
N ASN A 304 -24.52 2.83 8.35
CA ASN A 304 -24.78 4.28 8.18
C ASN A 304 -23.85 4.99 7.17
N PHE A 305 -23.23 4.30 6.22
CA PHE A 305 -22.45 4.97 5.18
C PHE A 305 -23.40 5.81 4.31
N PRO A 306 -23.07 7.09 4.04
CA PRO A 306 -23.96 8.03 3.35
C PRO A 306 -24.03 7.74 1.84
N VAL A 307 -24.80 6.73 1.44
CA VAL A 307 -24.94 6.32 0.04
C VAL A 307 -26.21 6.90 -0.59
N ASP A 308 -26.09 7.84 -1.51
CA ASP A 308 -27.25 8.35 -2.25
C ASP A 308 -27.76 7.33 -3.29
N GLY A 309 -29.08 7.25 -3.45
CA GLY A 309 -29.72 6.29 -4.37
C GLY A 309 -29.63 6.68 -5.84
N THR A 310 -29.60 7.98 -6.14
CA THR A 310 -29.67 8.55 -7.50
C THR A 310 -28.26 8.62 -8.09
N LEU A 311 -27.32 9.21 -7.35
CA LEU A 311 -25.90 9.25 -7.69
C LEU A 311 -25.32 7.84 -7.84
N TYR A 312 -25.72 6.87 -7.01
CA TYR A 312 -25.30 5.48 -7.18
C TYR A 312 -25.68 4.93 -8.57
N ALA A 313 -26.88 5.24 -9.06
CA ALA A 313 -27.35 4.73 -10.34
C ALA A 313 -26.54 5.31 -11.51
N ASP A 314 -26.28 6.62 -11.50
CA ASP A 314 -25.40 7.30 -12.46
C ASP A 314 -23.95 6.75 -12.42
N VAL A 315 -23.37 6.70 -11.23
CA VAL A 315 -21.98 6.28 -11.03
C VAL A 315 -21.78 4.81 -11.39
N PHE A 316 -22.69 3.91 -10.98
CA PHE A 316 -22.63 2.50 -11.34
C PHE A 316 -22.67 2.31 -12.87
N GLN A 317 -23.52 3.04 -13.59
CA GLN A 317 -23.60 2.96 -15.05
C GLN A 317 -22.32 3.48 -15.73
N LYS A 318 -21.73 4.57 -15.24
CA LYS A 318 -20.45 5.08 -15.75
C LYS A 318 -19.30 4.10 -15.51
N ILE A 319 -19.21 3.50 -14.31
CA ILE A 319 -18.19 2.52 -13.98
C ILE A 319 -18.33 1.22 -14.80
N ILE A 320 -19.55 0.68 -14.97
CA ILE A 320 -19.73 -0.56 -15.76
C ILE A 320 -19.50 -0.34 -17.26
N LEU A 321 -19.85 0.83 -17.79
CA LEU A 321 -19.55 1.21 -19.18
C LEU A 321 -18.07 1.51 -19.41
N TYR A 322 -17.31 1.88 -18.38
CA TYR A 322 -15.85 2.07 -18.48
C TYR A 322 -15.10 0.74 -18.34
N ILE A 323 -15.44 -0.09 -17.36
CA ILE A 323 -14.72 -1.35 -17.07
C ILE A 323 -14.84 -2.37 -18.21
N ASN A 324 -15.96 -2.37 -18.93
CA ASN A 324 -16.23 -3.32 -20.03
C ASN A 324 -15.83 -2.79 -21.43
N ARG A 325 -15.08 -1.68 -21.51
CA ARG A 325 -14.25 -1.29 -22.66
C ARG A 325 -12.87 -1.92 -22.54
#